data_AF-A0A3C0BTB1-F1
#
_entry.id   AF-A0A3C0BTB1-F1
#
_cell.length_a   1.000
_cell.length_b   1.000
_cell.length_c   1.000
_cell.angle_alpha   90.00
_cell.angle_beta   90.00
_cell.angle_gamma   90.00
#
_symmetry.space_group_name_H-M   'P 1'
#
loop_
_entity.id
_entity.type
_entity.pdbx_description
1 polymer ?
#
loop_
_entity_poly.entity_id
_entity_poly.type
_entity_poly.pdbx_seq_one_letter_code
_entity_poly.pdbx_strand_id
1 'polypeptide(L)' 'TTLGPNDACGFSALNGALCAASRCGWTVTRLDLRNSGDTSGEKRRVVGYGAWAFTAVEGQEYR' A
#
# COMPACT_ATOMS: atom_id res chain seq x y z
N THR A 1 -6.08 8.34 -8.51
CA THR A 1 -5.59 7.25 -9.38
C THR A 1 -5.94 5.95 -8.72
N THR A 2 -6.63 5.05 -9.42
CA THR A 2 -7.03 3.73 -8.90
C THR A 2 -5.99 2.70 -9.36
N LEU A 3 -5.52 1.85 -8.46
CA LEU A 3 -4.68 0.68 -8.79
C LEU A 3 -5.59 -0.49 -9.15
N GLY A 4 -5.33 -1.15 -10.27
CA GLY A 4 -6.03 -2.37 -10.72
C GLY A 4 -5.18 -3.64 -10.55
N PRO A 5 -5.75 -4.81 -10.89
CA PRO A 5 -5.11 -6.12 -10.70
C PRO A 5 -3.75 -6.29 -11.40
N ASN A 6 -3.54 -5.57 -12.51
CA ASN A 6 -2.31 -5.65 -13.30
C ASN A 6 -1.30 -4.56 -12.94
N ASP A 7 -1.65 -3.62 -12.05
CA ASP A 7 -0.81 -2.47 -11.71
C ASP A 7 0.10 -2.75 -10.50
N ALA A 8 -0.19 -3.82 -9.74
CA ALA A 8 0.63 -4.25 -8.62
C ALA A 8 0.60 -5.78 -8.48
N CYS A 9 1.76 -6.43 -8.41
CA CYS A 9 1.87 -7.88 -8.18
C CYS A 9 1.21 -8.34 -6.86
N GLY A 10 1.04 -7.43 -5.89
CA GLY A 10 0.37 -7.66 -4.62
C GLY A 10 -1.06 -7.10 -4.54
N PHE A 11 -1.71 -6.75 -5.67
CA PHE A 11 -3.01 -6.06 -5.69
C PHE A 11 -4.06 -6.70 -4.76
N SER A 12 -4.26 -8.02 -4.85
CA SER A 12 -5.29 -8.72 -4.06
C SER A 12 -5.02 -8.63 -2.56
N ALA A 13 -3.75 -8.77 -2.14
CA ALA A 13 -3.36 -8.66 -0.74
C ALA A 13 -3.53 -7.23 -0.22
N LEU A 14 -3.11 -6.23 -1.01
CA LEU A 14 -3.31 -4.80 -0.70
C LEU A 14 -4.79 -4.46 -0.54
N ASN A 15 -5.63 -4.91 -1.49
CA ASN A 15 -7.07 -4.65 -1.44
C ASN A 15 -7.70 -5.31 -0.20
N GLY A 16 -7.32 -6.55 0.12
CA GLY A 16 -7.76 -7.23 1.34
C GLY A 16 -7.36 -6.49 2.61
N ALA A 17 -6.12 -6.03 2.71
CA ALA A 17 -5.62 -5.28 3.86
C ALA A 17 -6.37 -3.94 4.05
N LEU A 18 -6.64 -3.22 2.95
CA LEU A 18 -7.41 -1.96 3.00
C LEU A 18 -8.88 -2.21 3.40
N CYS A 19 -9.50 -3.26 2.87
CA CYS A 19 -10.84 -3.67 3.30
C CYS A 19 -10.88 -4.03 4.79
N ALA A 20 -9.88 -4.77 5.29
CA ALA A 20 -9.77 -5.12 6.70
C ALA A 20 -9.61 -3.86 7.56
N ALA A 21 -8.70 -2.96 7.19
CA ALA A 21 -8.49 -1.70 7.89
C ALA A 21 -9.77 -0.86 7.99
N SER A 22 -10.53 -0.76 6.89
CA SER A 22 -11.82 -0.06 6.87
C SER A 22 -12.85 -0.70 7.81
N ARG A 23 -12.98 -2.04 7.78
CA ARG A 23 -13.91 -2.78 8.65
C ARG A 23 -13.54 -2.70 10.12
N CYS A 24 -12.24 -2.71 10.41
CA CYS A 24 -11.70 -2.62 11.75
C CYS A 24 -11.50 -1.17 12.19
N GLY A 25 -11.83 -0.14 11.42
CA GLY A 25 -11.58 1.26 11.83
C GLY A 25 -10.10 1.59 12.07
N TRP A 26 -9.18 0.83 11.46
CA TRP A 26 -7.75 1.08 11.58
C TRP A 26 -7.32 2.28 10.74
N THR A 27 -6.27 2.96 11.20
CA THR A 27 -5.63 4.02 10.44
C THR A 27 -4.58 3.41 9.51
N VAL A 28 -4.56 3.87 8.25
CA VAL A 28 -3.56 3.47 7.25
C VAL A 28 -2.70 4.67 6.92
N THR A 29 -1.41 4.61 7.25
CA THR A 29 -0.45 5.68 7.01
C THR A 29 0.54 5.24 5.93
N ARG A 30 0.70 6.05 4.88
CA ARG A 30 1.73 5.83 3.87
C ARG A 30 3.09 6.24 4.44
N LEU A 31 4.02 5.30 4.48
CA LEU A 31 5.38 5.51 4.97
C LEU A 31 6.31 6.00 3.84
N ASP A 32 6.22 5.39 2.67
CA ASP A 32 7.07 5.76 1.53
C ASP A 32 6.42 5.43 0.18
N LEU A 33 6.86 6.12 -0.87
CA LEU A 33 6.50 5.84 -2.26
C LEU A 33 7.68 6.20 -3.16
N ARG A 34 8.19 5.22 -3.91
CA ARG A 34 9.40 5.33 -4.75
C ARG A 34 9.24 4.60 -6.07
N ASN A 35 10.20 4.79 -6.97
CA ASN A 35 10.29 4.00 -8.20
C ASN A 35 11.75 3.67 -8.57
N SER A 36 11.94 2.63 -9.39
CA SER A 36 13.27 2.18 -9.82
C SER A 36 14.05 3.19 -10.68
N GLY A 37 13.36 4.20 -11.23
CA GLY A 37 13.99 5.32 -11.94
C GLY A 37 14.68 6.32 -11.01
N ASP A 38 14.36 6.30 -9.71
CA ASP A 38 14.98 7.16 -8.71
C ASP A 38 16.48 6.84 -8.51
N THR A 39 16.92 5.63 -8.89
CA THR A 39 18.32 5.18 -8.81
C THR A 39 19.05 5.23 -10.15
N SER A 40 18.35 5.00 -11.27
CA SER A 40 18.96 4.79 -12.59
C SER A 40 18.89 6.00 -13.53
N GLY A 41 18.06 7.01 -13.22
CA GLY A 41 17.85 8.19 -14.08
C GLY A 41 16.95 7.95 -15.30
N GLU A 42 16.78 6.71 -15.75
CA GLU A 42 15.85 6.35 -16.82
C GLU A 42 14.42 6.14 -16.27
N LYS A 43 13.47 6.95 -16.75
CA LYS A 43 12.08 6.95 -16.26
C LYS A 43 11.04 6.45 -17.27
N ARG A 44 11.46 5.93 -18.43
CA ARG A 44 10.54 5.43 -19.47
C ARG A 44 9.81 4.16 -19.06
N ARG A 45 10.44 3.33 -18.23
CA ARG A 45 9.85 2.10 -17.68
C ARG A 45 10.42 1.87 -16.29
N VAL A 46 9.56 2.03 -15.29
CA VAL A 46 9.96 1.91 -13.87
C VAL A 46 9.01 0.97 -13.13
N VAL A 47 9.51 0.38 -12.06
CA VAL A 47 8.70 -0.33 -11.08
C VAL A 47 8.48 0.60 -9.90
N GLY A 48 7.22 0.75 -9.48
CA GLY A 48 6.86 1.49 -8.28
C GLY A 48 6.97 0.63 -7.02
N TYR A 49 7.39 1.23 -5.92
CA TYR A 49 7.42 0.64 -4.60
C TYR A 49 6.64 1.52 -3.64
N GLY A 50 5.90 0.93 -2.71
CA GLY A 50 5.21 1.68 -1.67
C GLY A 50 5.20 0.91 -0.35
N ALA A 51 5.18 1.65 0.75
CA ALA A 51 5.13 1.12 2.10
C ALA A 51 4.03 1.82 2.90
N TRP A 52 3.27 1.05 3.68
CA TRP A 52 2.17 1.53 4.51
C TRP A 52 2.21 0.86 5.89
N ALA A 53 1.84 1.62 6.91
CA ALA A 53 1.59 1.13 8.26
C ALA A 53 0.09 1.09 8.54
N PHE A 54 -0.36 0.02 9.20
CA PHE A 54 -1.72 -0.15 9.68
C PHE A 54 -1.67 -0.08 11.20
N THR A 55 -2.41 0.84 11.79
CA THR A 55 -2.44 1.02 13.24
C THR A 55 -3.88 0.91 13.75
N ALA A 56 -4.09 0.02 14.71
CA ALA A 56 -5.34 -0.02 15.45
C ALA A 56 -5.49 1.25 16.28
N VAL A 57 -6.72 1.72 16.44
CA VAL A 57 -7.05 2.67 17.50
C VAL A 57 -6.93 1.96 18.85
N GLU A 58 -6.43 2.64 19.87
CA GLU A 58 -6.26 2.09 21.22
C GLU A 58 -7.56 1.43 21.70
N GLY A 59 -7.45 0.20 22.21
CA GLY A 59 -8.59 -0.60 22.69
C GLY A 59 -9.19 -1.58 21.67
N GLN A 60 -8.62 -1.69 20.47
CA GLN A 60 -9.13 -2.60 19.43
C GLN A 60 -8.15 -3.76 19.16
N GLU A 61 -8.31 -4.86 19.89
CA GLU A 61 -7.63 -6.12 19.57
C GLU A 61 -8.17 -6.72 18.27
N TYR A 62 -7.26 -7.26 17.45
CA TYR A 62 -7.60 -8.06 16.28
C TYR A 62 -8.27 -9.36 16.74
N ARG A 63 -9.55 -9.54 16.39
CA ARG A 63 -10.33 -10.75 16.67
C ARG A 63 -10.23 -11.75 15.53
#